data_AF-A0A662Q1U6-F1
#
_entry.id   AF-A0A662Q1U6-F1
#
_cell.length_a   1.000
_cell.length_b   1.000
_cell.length_c   1.000
_cell.angle_alpha   90.00
_cell.angle_beta   90.00
_cell.angle_gamma   90.00
#
_symmetry.space_group_name_H-M   'P 1'
#
loop_
_entity.id
_entity.type
_entity.pdbx_description
1 polymer ?
#
loop_
_entity_poly.entity_id
_entity_poly.type
_entity_poly.pdbx_seq_one_letter_code
_entity_poly.pdbx_strand_id
1 'polypeptide(L)'
;MIKIKKEYTALQSNNVEDALISPKIKGLIAYNRWDKNDSVTIIVNVNNRPIDCVVKTRFRGDRVKVYDLISGEELEGNPESFNLTIPAYGSRILVLSNSDH
;
A
#
# COMPACT_ATOMS: atom_id res chain seq x y z
N MET A 1 -12.92 -5.52 -7.02
CA MET A 1 -12.90 -4.47 -5.96
C MET A 1 -13.81 -4.78 -4.77
N ILE A 2 -15.08 -5.17 -4.95
CA ILE A 2 -15.97 -5.58 -3.82
C ILE A 2 -15.39 -6.78 -3.05
N LYS A 3 -14.76 -7.74 -3.74
CA LYS A 3 -14.13 -8.93 -3.14
C LYS A 3 -12.97 -8.56 -2.19
N ILE A 4 -12.01 -7.76 -2.66
CA ILE A 4 -10.88 -7.24 -1.85
C ILE A 4 -11.38 -6.51 -0.59
N LYS A 5 -12.41 -5.65 -0.72
CA LYS A 5 -12.98 -4.96 0.45
C LYS A 5 -13.57 -5.91 1.48
N LYS A 6 -14.14 -7.05 1.06
CA LYS A 6 -14.74 -8.05 1.97
C LYS A 6 -13.68 -8.90 2.66
N GLU A 7 -12.55 -9.15 1.99
CA GLU A 7 -11.46 -9.99 2.50
C GLU A 7 -10.55 -9.27 3.51
N TYR A 8 -10.32 -7.96 3.34
CA TYR A 8 -9.46 -7.19 4.24
C TYR A 8 -10.29 -6.26 5.13
N THR A 9 -10.51 -6.63 6.41
CA THR A 9 -11.29 -5.83 7.37
C THR A 9 -10.68 -4.45 7.62
N ALA A 10 -9.35 -4.32 7.49
CA ALA A 10 -8.65 -3.04 7.49
C ALA A 10 -9.24 -2.02 6.49
N LEU A 11 -9.68 -2.46 5.30
CA LEU A 11 -10.31 -1.57 4.31
C LEU A 11 -11.72 -1.10 4.72
N GLN A 12 -12.34 -1.78 5.71
CA GLN A 12 -13.64 -1.45 6.27
C GLN A 12 -13.54 -0.61 7.56
N SER A 13 -12.36 -0.55 8.20
CA SER A 13 -12.17 0.18 9.45
C SER A 13 -12.11 1.70 9.23
N ASN A 14 -12.44 2.50 10.24
CA ASN A 14 -12.30 3.96 10.16
C ASN A 14 -10.86 4.45 10.40
N ASN A 15 -9.94 3.54 10.70
CA ASN A 15 -8.55 3.88 10.97
C ASN A 15 -7.83 4.22 9.68
N VAL A 16 -7.29 5.44 9.59
CA VAL A 16 -6.53 5.93 8.45
C VAL A 16 -5.38 6.81 8.90
N GLU A 17 -4.24 6.70 8.23
CA GLU A 17 -3.11 7.62 8.39
C GLU A 17 -2.42 7.85 7.05
N ASP A 18 -1.77 9.00 6.90
CA ASP A 18 -0.96 9.30 5.72
C ASP A 18 0.28 8.38 5.69
N ALA A 19 0.53 7.78 4.54
CA ALA A 19 1.66 6.90 4.31
C ALA A 19 2.73 7.53 3.41
N LEU A 20 2.46 8.67 2.77
CA LEU A 20 3.34 9.23 1.75
C LEU A 20 4.52 9.96 2.39
N ILE A 21 5.74 9.43 2.20
CA ILE A 21 6.97 10.14 2.59
C ILE A 21 7.36 11.11 1.47
N SER A 22 7.49 10.60 0.24
CA SER A 22 7.92 11.39 -0.91
C SER A 22 7.51 10.73 -2.24
N PRO A 23 7.41 11.48 -3.35
CA PRO A 23 7.39 12.95 -3.41
C PRO A 23 6.02 13.50 -2.97
N LYS A 24 6.01 14.66 -2.29
CA LYS A 24 4.77 15.35 -1.90
C LYS A 24 4.24 16.21 -3.05
N ILE A 25 3.64 15.55 -4.03
CA ILE A 25 3.09 16.20 -5.24
C ILE A 25 1.59 16.00 -5.34
N LYS A 26 0.92 16.94 -6.00
CA LYS A 26 -0.53 16.86 -6.22
C LYS A 26 -0.86 15.60 -7.02
N GLY A 27 -1.90 14.90 -6.58
CA GLY A 27 -2.40 13.71 -7.28
C GLY A 27 -1.60 12.43 -7.04
N LEU A 28 -0.63 12.43 -6.12
CA LEU A 28 -0.12 11.21 -5.52
C LEU A 28 -0.63 11.14 -4.08
N ILE A 29 -1.29 10.04 -3.74
CA ILE A 29 -1.93 9.84 -2.44
C ILE A 29 -1.48 8.48 -1.93
N ALA A 30 -1.01 8.40 -0.69
CA ALA A 30 -0.76 7.14 -0.03
C ALA A 30 -1.33 7.18 1.40
N TYR A 31 -1.97 6.10 1.82
CA TYR A 31 -2.50 6.01 3.18
C TYR A 31 -2.52 4.56 3.67
N ASN A 32 -2.36 4.40 4.98
CA ASN A 32 -2.52 3.11 5.63
C ASN A 32 -3.94 2.99 6.18
N ARG A 33 -4.46 1.78 6.14
CA ARG A 33 -5.67 1.35 6.84
C ARG A 33 -5.33 0.14 7.68
N TRP A 34 -5.94 0.02 8.86
CA TRP A 34 -5.66 -1.13 9.72
C TRP A 34 -6.85 -1.51 10.60
N ASP A 35 -6.92 -2.79 10.93
CA ASP A 35 -7.84 -3.35 11.90
C ASP A 35 -7.11 -4.43 12.71
N LYS A 36 -7.02 -4.25 14.02
CA LYS A 36 -6.26 -5.12 14.92
C LYS A 36 -4.81 -5.34 14.43
N ASN A 37 -4.51 -6.54 13.93
CA ASN A 37 -3.19 -6.94 13.44
C ASN A 37 -3.05 -6.83 11.92
N ASP A 38 -4.15 -6.58 11.21
CA ASP A 38 -4.15 -6.45 9.76
C ASP A 38 -3.93 -5.00 9.36
N SER A 39 -3.08 -4.80 8.36
CA SER A 39 -2.85 -3.50 7.78
C SER A 39 -2.76 -3.60 6.26
N VAL A 40 -3.12 -2.50 5.61
CA VAL A 40 -3.09 -2.35 4.16
C VAL A 40 -2.53 -0.96 3.86
N THR A 41 -1.59 -0.89 2.92
CA THR A 41 -1.11 0.39 2.39
C THR A 41 -1.67 0.58 0.99
N ILE A 42 -2.38 1.68 0.78
CA ILE A 42 -2.98 2.03 -0.50
C ILE A 42 -2.23 3.21 -1.09
N ILE A 43 -1.83 3.10 -2.35
CA ILE A 43 -1.19 4.18 -3.10
C ILE A 43 -1.97 4.40 -4.39
N VAL A 44 -2.31 5.66 -4.68
CA VAL A 44 -3.03 6.07 -5.88
C VAL A 44 -2.29 7.20 -6.56
N ASN A 45 -2.04 7.02 -7.85
CA ASN A 45 -1.47 8.03 -8.73
C ASN A 45 -2.52 8.47 -9.74
N VAL A 46 -3.02 9.70 -9.62
CA VAL A 46 -3.95 10.30 -10.60
C VAL A 46 -3.25 11.14 -11.66
N ASN A 47 -1.91 11.10 -11.71
CA ASN A 47 -1.13 11.77 -12.74
C ASN A 47 -1.00 10.90 -14.00
N ASN A 48 -0.74 11.56 -15.13
CA ASN A 48 -0.62 10.93 -16.46
C ASN A 48 0.74 10.28 -16.74
N ARG A 49 1.56 10.11 -15.71
CA ARG A 49 2.89 9.48 -15.80
C ARG A 49 3.13 8.58 -14.60
N PRO A 50 3.97 7.53 -14.74
CA PRO A 50 4.44 6.76 -13.60
C PRO A 50 5.18 7.66 -12.61
N ILE A 51 5.05 7.35 -11.32
CA ILE A 51 5.74 8.08 -10.25
C ILE A 51 6.40 7.06 -9.32
N ASP A 52 7.69 7.25 -9.09
CA ASP A 52 8.41 6.59 -8.01
C ASP A 52 8.09 7.30 -6.70
N CYS A 53 7.71 6.53 -5.70
CA CYS A 53 7.39 7.05 -4.38
C CYS A 53 7.99 6.21 -3.27
N VAL A 54 8.13 6.85 -2.12
CA VAL A 54 8.52 6.24 -0.86
C VAL A 54 7.34 6.35 0.09
N VAL A 55 6.93 5.23 0.66
CA VAL A 55 5.82 5.17 1.61
C VAL A 55 6.24 4.53 2.92
N LYS A 56 5.65 5.01 4.02
CA LYS A 56 5.72 4.37 5.33
C LYS A 56 4.49 3.50 5.52
N THR A 57 4.68 2.20 5.53
CA THR A 57 3.63 1.20 5.78
C THR A 57 3.44 0.96 7.28
N ARG A 58 2.42 0.20 7.67
CA ARG A 58 2.23 -0.28 9.06
C ARG A 58 2.74 -1.70 9.32
N PHE A 59 3.38 -2.30 8.32
CA PHE A 59 3.94 -3.64 8.43
C PHE A 59 5.10 -3.65 9.43
N ARG A 60 5.31 -4.78 10.11
CA ARG A 60 6.36 -4.90 11.15
C ARG A 60 7.52 -5.75 10.65
N GLY A 61 8.73 -5.38 11.04
CA GLY A 61 9.99 -6.05 10.69
C GLY A 61 10.94 -5.12 9.94
N ASP A 62 12.21 -5.49 9.86
CA ASP A 62 13.23 -4.67 9.17
C ASP A 62 13.05 -4.72 7.64
N ARG A 63 12.52 -5.84 7.15
CA ARG A 63 12.25 -6.10 5.74
C ARG A 63 11.01 -6.99 5.63
N VAL A 64 10.07 -6.59 4.79
CA VAL A 64 8.77 -7.25 4.64
C VAL A 64 8.52 -7.63 3.20
N LYS A 65 7.93 -8.81 2.99
CA LYS A 65 7.36 -9.22 1.71
C LYS A 65 5.89 -8.80 1.68
N VAL A 66 5.50 -8.14 0.61
CA VAL A 66 4.15 -7.62 0.42
C VAL A 66 3.62 -8.06 -0.93
N TYR A 67 2.32 -8.26 -0.99
CA TYR A 67 1.61 -8.58 -2.20
C TYR A 67 0.80 -7.37 -2.66
N ASP A 68 0.93 -6.97 -3.93
CA ASP A 68 0.08 -5.96 -4.53
C ASP A 68 -1.18 -6.61 -5.11
N LEU A 69 -2.32 -6.40 -4.45
CA LEU A 69 -3.60 -7.00 -4.82
C LEU A 69 -4.14 -6.55 -6.18
N ILE A 70 -3.59 -5.48 -6.77
CA ILE A 70 -4.02 -4.99 -8.08
C ILE A 70 -3.27 -5.69 -9.21
N SER A 71 -1.93 -5.75 -9.12
CA SER A 71 -1.08 -6.33 -10.16
C SER A 71 -0.81 -7.83 -9.97
N GLY A 72 -0.94 -8.32 -8.73
CA GLY A 72 -0.52 -9.65 -8.32
C GLY A 72 0.98 -9.80 -8.10
N GLU A 73 1.73 -8.70 -8.10
CA GLU A 73 3.18 -8.67 -7.91
C GLU A 73 3.56 -8.84 -6.44
N GLU A 74 4.60 -9.63 -6.18
CA GLU A 74 5.28 -9.68 -4.88
C GLU A 74 6.44 -8.68 -4.86
N LEU A 75 6.47 -7.86 -3.81
CA LEU A 75 7.50 -6.85 -3.58
C LEU A 75 8.13 -7.09 -2.21
N GLU A 76 9.38 -6.65 -2.05
CA GLU A 76 10.08 -6.74 -0.77
C GLU A 76 10.81 -5.43 -0.47
N GLY A 77 10.73 -4.96 0.77
CA GLY A 77 11.32 -3.68 1.14
C GLY A 77 11.26 -3.37 2.63
N ASN A 78 11.85 -2.23 3.01
CA ASN A 78 11.77 -1.70 4.36
C ASN A 78 10.39 -1.05 4.57
N PRO A 79 9.58 -1.48 5.56
CA PRO A 79 8.25 -0.90 5.78
C PRO A 79 8.27 0.57 6.19
N GLU A 80 9.37 1.08 6.77
CA GLU A 80 9.54 2.47 7.16
C GLU A 80 9.91 3.39 5.98
N SER A 81 10.33 2.82 4.84
CA SER A 81 10.76 3.56 3.65
C SER A 81 10.60 2.71 2.39
N PHE A 82 9.38 2.22 2.15
CA PHE A 82 9.10 1.27 1.08
C PHE A 82 9.08 2.00 -0.27
N ASN A 83 9.99 1.63 -1.16
CA ASN A 83 10.16 2.24 -2.48
C ASN A 83 9.37 1.46 -3.53
N LEU A 84 8.60 2.15 -4.35
CA LEU A 84 7.82 1.54 -5.43
C LEU A 84 7.41 2.54 -6.51
N THR A 85 7.19 2.04 -7.72
CA THR A 85 6.65 2.81 -8.85
C THR A 85 5.15 2.58 -8.98
N ILE A 86 4.39 3.67 -9.05
CA ILE A 86 2.95 3.63 -9.30
C ILE A 86 2.68 4.03 -10.76
N PRO A 87 2.01 3.18 -11.57
CA PRO A 87 1.68 3.50 -12.95
C PRO A 87 0.86 4.78 -13.10
N ALA A 88 0.88 5.38 -14.31
CA ALA A 88 0.02 6.50 -14.66
C ALA A 88 -1.46 6.14 -14.47
N TYR A 89 -2.23 7.02 -13.81
CA TYR A 89 -3.63 6.77 -13.44
C TYR A 89 -3.88 5.45 -12.69
N GLY A 90 -2.83 4.91 -12.08
CA GLY A 90 -2.82 3.60 -11.45
C GLY A 90 -2.87 3.65 -9.94
N SER A 91 -2.95 2.46 -9.35
CA SER A 91 -2.89 2.28 -7.91
C SER A 91 -2.20 0.98 -7.55
N ARG A 92 -1.67 0.90 -6.34
CA ARG A 92 -1.21 -0.34 -5.72
C ARG A 92 -1.87 -0.51 -4.36
N ILE A 93 -2.21 -1.73 -4.01
CA ILE A 93 -2.78 -2.08 -2.71
C ILE A 93 -1.90 -3.16 -2.09
N LEU A 94 -1.04 -2.73 -1.18
CA LEU A 94 -0.06 -3.60 -0.54
C LEU A 94 -0.65 -4.24 0.71
N VAL A 95 -0.45 -5.54 0.84
CA VAL A 95 -0.74 -6.32 2.05
C VAL A 95 0.47 -7.17 2.40
N LEU A 96 0.64 -7.53 3.67
CA LEU A 96 1.67 -8.50 4.04
C LEU A 96 1.43 -9.81 3.30
N SER A 97 2.49 -10.34 2.69
CA SER A 97 2.46 -11.67 2.11
C SER A 97 2.49 -12.66 3.27
N ASN A 98 1.33 -13.12 3.72
CA ASN A 98 1.27 -14.20 4.70
C ASN A 98 1.78 -15.48 4.03
N SER A 99 2.83 -16.08 4.61
CA SER A 99 3.05 -17.51 4.48
C SER A 99 1.83 -18.20 5.11
N ASP A 100 1.06 -18.90 4.28
CA ASP A 100 -0.05 -19.79 4.63
C ASP A 100 -1.41 -19.13 4.97
N HIS A 101 -2.34 -19.26 4.01
CA HIS A 101 -3.77 -19.45 4.26
C HIS A 101 -4.11 -20.92 4.01
#